data_AF-A0AAW4CLF4-F1
#
_entry.id   AF-A0AAW4CLF4-F1
#
_cell.length_a   1.000
_cell.length_b   1.000
_cell.length_c   1.000
_cell.angle_alpha   90.00
_cell.angle_beta   90.00
_cell.angle_gamma   90.00
#
_symmetry.space_group_name_H-M   'P 1'
#
loop_
_entity.id
_entity.type
_entity.pdbx_description
1 polymer ?
#
loop_
_entity_poly.entity_id
_entity_poly.type
_entity_poly.pdbx_seq_one_letter_code
_entity_poly.pdbx_strand_id
1 'polypeptide(L)'
;DGSDRRRIIPEEIFNQLEPAGLHPPARSLDNRYIAISGYINDRATRQLYDTKEKKLITMSGGGGYPWFNWTSGSENVIFYSDGKNFNYHVPTGELTPRPQIHHSGAAFLLPGDKEFLAIKHDGFWIHKFNGEVVRKVNFGFPKAWEMKNHRISPDGKYLAFMTHLRPKAHFHWVNIANPEIKHSEIGEGNGVIFSPEEDHQLQYVTTFSKERGENGLYPSRRIIRTKNIVTGEQAEALVKEKRIWGLDTLGPIAVTNLAAEGK
;
A
#
# COMPACT_ATOMS: atom_id res chain seq x y z
N ASP A 1 -6.84 -18.01 -11.59
CA ASP A 1 -6.96 -18.77 -12.85
C ASP A 1 -5.64 -19.42 -13.31
N GLY A 2 -4.51 -19.22 -12.62
CA GLY A 2 -3.22 -19.78 -13.05
C GLY A 2 -2.49 -18.93 -14.09
N SER A 3 -3.02 -17.75 -14.44
CA SER A 3 -2.29 -16.76 -15.23
C SER A 3 -1.06 -16.27 -14.47
N ASP A 4 0.01 -15.97 -15.22
CA ASP A 4 1.18 -15.29 -14.65
C ASP A 4 0.77 -13.90 -14.17
N ARG A 5 0.57 -13.79 -12.84
CA ARG A 5 0.16 -12.54 -12.18
C ARG A 5 1.18 -11.40 -12.34
N ARG A 6 2.37 -11.66 -12.91
CA ARG A 6 3.40 -10.65 -13.22
C ARG A 6 3.12 -9.90 -14.52
N ARG A 7 2.23 -10.39 -15.40
CA ARG A 7 1.93 -9.80 -16.71
C ARG A 7 0.44 -9.54 -16.89
N ILE A 8 -0.16 -8.85 -15.92
CA ILE A 8 -1.61 -8.60 -15.92
C ILE A 8 -1.98 -7.44 -16.85
N ILE A 9 -1.07 -6.47 -17.02
CA ILE A 9 -1.21 -5.39 -18.00
C ILE A 9 -0.29 -5.75 -19.17
N PRO A 10 -0.84 -5.94 -20.38
CA PRO A 10 -0.05 -6.16 -21.59
C PRO A 10 0.88 -4.97 -21.90
N GLU A 11 2.04 -5.24 -22.48
CA GLU A 11 3.04 -4.20 -22.78
C GLU A 11 2.49 -3.12 -23.72
N GLU A 12 1.56 -3.47 -24.61
CA GLU A 12 0.94 -2.58 -25.58
C GLU A 12 0.12 -1.46 -24.92
N ILE A 13 -0.29 -1.64 -23.67
CA ILE A 13 -0.96 -0.60 -22.89
C ILE A 13 0.02 0.53 -22.55
N PHE A 14 1.30 0.21 -22.34
CA PHE A 14 2.32 1.21 -22.04
C PHE A 14 2.77 2.02 -23.27
N ASN A 15 2.37 1.59 -24.47
CA ASN A 15 2.48 2.44 -25.67
C ASN A 15 1.42 3.55 -25.69
N GLN A 16 0.32 3.40 -24.94
CA GLN A 16 -0.78 4.37 -24.85
C GLN A 16 -0.66 5.27 -23.61
N LEU A 17 -0.08 4.72 -22.53
CA LEU A 17 0.08 5.37 -21.23
C LEU A 17 1.51 5.23 -20.76
N GLU A 18 2.21 6.36 -20.59
CA GLU A 18 3.49 6.38 -19.89
C GLU A 18 3.23 6.38 -18.38
N PRO A 19 3.52 5.30 -17.63
CA PRO A 19 3.20 5.24 -16.22
C PRO A 19 4.09 6.19 -15.42
N ALA A 20 3.49 6.93 -14.48
CA ALA A 20 4.27 7.73 -13.54
C ALA A 20 4.94 6.78 -12.54
N GLY A 21 6.21 6.42 -12.79
CA GLY A 21 6.90 5.33 -12.08
C GLY A 21 6.98 5.44 -10.56
N LEU A 22 6.83 6.64 -9.99
CA LEU A 22 6.77 6.88 -8.54
C LEU A 22 5.38 6.65 -7.93
N HIS A 23 4.34 6.52 -8.74
CA HIS A 23 2.97 6.33 -8.30
C HIS A 23 2.60 4.84 -8.37
N PRO A 24 2.48 4.14 -7.23
CA PRO A 24 2.13 2.74 -7.22
C PRO A 24 0.70 2.56 -7.76
N PRO A 25 0.48 1.62 -8.68
CA PRO A 25 -0.87 1.27 -9.11
C PRO A 25 -1.64 0.63 -7.95
N ALA A 26 -2.97 0.74 -7.96
CA ALA A 26 -3.83 0.14 -6.94
C ALA A 26 -4.88 -0.77 -7.60
N ARG A 27 -4.88 -2.04 -7.20
CA ARG A 27 -5.83 -3.04 -7.72
C ARG A 27 -7.14 -3.02 -6.94
N SER A 28 -8.28 -3.24 -7.58
CA SER A 28 -9.56 -3.44 -6.91
C SER A 28 -9.58 -4.74 -6.09
N LEU A 29 -10.45 -4.86 -5.08
CA LEU A 29 -10.50 -6.04 -4.22
C LEU A 29 -10.98 -7.29 -4.97
N ASP A 30 -11.86 -7.12 -5.95
CA ASP A 30 -12.35 -8.18 -6.84
C ASP A 30 -11.34 -8.59 -7.93
N ASN A 31 -10.16 -7.95 -7.96
CA ASN A 31 -9.10 -8.12 -8.96
C ASN A 31 -9.47 -7.75 -10.41
N ARG A 32 -10.64 -7.14 -10.65
CA ARG A 32 -11.10 -6.77 -11.99
C ARG A 32 -10.40 -5.54 -12.56
N TYR A 33 -10.04 -4.58 -11.70
CA TYR A 33 -9.55 -3.29 -12.14
C TYR A 33 -8.20 -2.94 -11.52
N ILE A 34 -7.42 -2.13 -12.21
CA ILE A 34 -6.17 -1.55 -11.70
C ILE A 34 -6.20 -0.05 -11.99
N ALA A 35 -6.20 0.75 -10.94
CA ALA A 35 -6.03 2.20 -11.02
C ALA A 35 -4.56 2.54 -11.20
N ILE A 36 -4.24 3.35 -12.22
CA ILE A 36 -2.89 3.70 -12.62
C ILE A 36 -2.87 5.19 -12.92
N SER A 37 -1.80 5.88 -12.57
CA SER A 37 -1.57 7.24 -13.05
C SER A 37 -0.38 7.29 -13.98
N GLY A 38 -0.45 8.16 -14.96
CA GLY A 38 0.60 8.33 -15.96
C GLY A 38 0.28 9.46 -16.92
N TYR A 39 0.95 9.46 -18.05
CA TYR A 39 0.82 10.48 -19.08
C TYR A 39 0.22 9.88 -20.35
N ILE A 40 -0.76 10.58 -20.92
CA ILE A 40 -1.27 10.32 -22.26
C ILE A 40 -1.14 11.63 -23.03
N ASN A 41 -0.41 11.62 -24.15
CA ASN A 41 -0.11 12.82 -24.94
C ASN A 41 0.44 13.97 -24.07
N ASP A 42 1.45 13.67 -23.24
CA ASP A 42 2.11 14.60 -22.30
C ASP A 42 1.19 15.19 -21.21
N ARG A 43 -0.05 14.70 -21.08
CA ARG A 43 -0.98 15.14 -20.04
C ARG A 43 -1.03 14.11 -18.93
N ALA A 44 -0.84 14.57 -17.70
CA ALA A 44 -1.03 13.73 -16.53
C ALA A 44 -2.50 13.30 -16.41
N THR A 45 -2.71 12.01 -16.17
CA THR A 45 -4.02 11.36 -16.15
C THR A 45 -4.11 10.26 -15.09
N ARG A 46 -5.35 9.95 -14.70
CA ARG A 46 -5.70 8.77 -13.93
C ARG A 46 -6.49 7.83 -14.82
N GLN A 47 -6.01 6.61 -14.91
CA GLN A 47 -6.54 5.55 -15.74
C GLN A 47 -7.03 4.40 -14.88
N LEU A 48 -8.03 3.71 -15.40
CA LEU A 48 -8.49 2.43 -14.91
C LEU A 48 -8.24 1.38 -15.98
N TYR A 49 -7.40 0.40 -15.67
CA TYR A 49 -7.22 -0.76 -16.53
C TYR A 49 -8.22 -1.84 -16.14
N ASP A 50 -9.08 -2.22 -17.08
CA ASP A 50 -10.00 -3.35 -16.95
C ASP A 50 -9.28 -4.64 -17.37
N THR A 51 -9.08 -5.57 -16.43
CA THR A 51 -8.30 -6.79 -16.69
C THR A 51 -9.05 -7.83 -17.53
N LYS A 52 -10.38 -7.79 -17.58
CA LYS A 52 -11.17 -8.73 -18.41
C LYS A 52 -11.31 -8.22 -19.83
N GLU A 53 -11.68 -6.94 -19.99
CA GLU A 53 -11.84 -6.32 -21.32
C GLU A 53 -10.50 -5.87 -21.92
N LYS A 54 -9.42 -5.88 -21.11
CA LYS A 54 -8.07 -5.51 -21.49
C LYS A 54 -7.95 -4.11 -22.09
N LYS A 55 -8.64 -3.14 -21.49
CA LYS A 55 -8.68 -1.75 -21.98
C LYS A 55 -8.40 -0.74 -20.88
N LEU A 56 -7.85 0.42 -21.28
CA LEU A 56 -7.75 1.60 -20.42
C LEU A 56 -9.03 2.43 -20.50
N ILE A 57 -9.43 2.96 -19.36
CA ILE A 57 -10.54 3.90 -19.21
C ILE A 57 -9.98 5.13 -18.51
N THR A 58 -10.06 6.30 -19.14
CA THR A 58 -9.63 7.55 -18.51
C THR A 58 -10.65 8.00 -17.48
N MET A 59 -10.24 8.02 -16.21
CA MET A 59 -11.08 8.49 -15.10
C MET A 59 -11.02 10.01 -14.98
N SER A 60 -9.82 10.59 -15.07
CA SER A 60 -9.63 12.04 -15.01
C SER A 60 -8.31 12.48 -15.63
N GLY A 61 -8.26 13.74 -16.06
CA GLY A 61 -7.00 14.47 -16.24
C GLY A 61 -6.52 15.11 -14.93
N GLY A 62 -5.26 15.51 -14.88
CA GLY A 62 -4.68 16.37 -13.85
C GLY A 62 -3.33 15.89 -13.33
N GLY A 63 -2.67 16.65 -12.47
CA GLY A 63 -1.38 16.35 -11.86
C GLY A 63 -1.44 15.91 -10.39
N GLY A 64 -0.26 15.61 -9.83
CA GLY A 64 -0.05 15.26 -8.43
C GLY A 64 -0.12 13.75 -8.12
N TYR A 65 0.20 13.38 -6.87
CA TYR A 65 0.22 11.99 -6.45
C TYR A 65 -1.22 11.50 -6.15
N PRO A 66 -1.75 10.48 -6.85
CA PRO A 66 -3.17 10.14 -6.78
C PRO A 66 -3.60 9.47 -5.48
N TRP A 67 -2.72 8.66 -4.86
CA TRP A 67 -3.02 7.85 -3.68
C TRP A 67 -4.39 7.14 -3.77
N PHE A 68 -4.51 6.22 -4.73
CA PHE A 68 -5.74 5.51 -5.03
C PHE A 68 -6.22 4.68 -3.83
N ASN A 69 -7.50 4.82 -3.48
CA ASN A 69 -8.19 4.04 -2.47
C ASN A 69 -9.42 3.37 -3.09
N TRP A 70 -9.52 2.06 -2.94
CA TRP A 70 -10.67 1.29 -3.40
C TRP A 70 -11.66 1.08 -2.25
N THR A 71 -12.95 1.29 -2.51
CA THR A 71 -13.99 0.84 -1.58
C THR A 71 -14.07 -0.69 -1.56
N SER A 72 -14.51 -1.28 -0.45
CA SER A 72 -14.63 -2.72 -0.25
C SER A 72 -15.38 -3.45 -1.37
N GLY A 73 -16.44 -2.84 -1.92
CA GLY A 73 -17.23 -3.39 -3.03
C GLY A 73 -16.57 -3.29 -4.42
N SER A 74 -15.39 -2.68 -4.54
CA SER A 74 -14.72 -2.40 -5.84
C SER A 74 -15.51 -1.49 -6.81
N GLU A 75 -16.59 -0.86 -6.36
CA GLU A 75 -17.44 0.00 -7.19
C GLU A 75 -16.91 1.43 -7.32
N ASN A 76 -16.06 1.86 -6.40
CA ASN A 76 -15.57 3.22 -6.31
C ASN A 76 -14.05 3.25 -6.12
N VAL A 77 -13.39 4.16 -6.85
CA VAL A 77 -11.99 4.50 -6.64
C VAL A 77 -11.87 5.98 -6.30
N ILE A 78 -11.25 6.24 -5.16
CA ILE A 78 -11.08 7.55 -4.58
C ILE A 78 -9.62 7.95 -4.73
N PHE A 79 -9.36 9.15 -5.24
CA PHE A 79 -8.01 9.60 -5.51
C PHE A 79 -7.90 11.12 -5.50
N TYR A 80 -6.67 11.61 -5.41
CA TYR A 80 -6.32 13.01 -5.57
C TYR A 80 -6.00 13.35 -7.04
N SER A 81 -6.46 14.51 -7.49
CA SER A 81 -6.10 15.11 -8.78
C SER A 81 -6.26 16.63 -8.68
N ASP A 82 -5.27 17.41 -9.12
CA ASP A 82 -5.36 18.88 -9.24
C ASP A 82 -5.97 19.60 -8.02
N GLY A 83 -5.42 19.34 -6.83
CA GLY A 83 -5.81 20.06 -5.61
C GLY A 83 -7.13 19.59 -4.98
N LYS A 84 -7.77 18.55 -5.54
CA LYS A 84 -9.03 17.99 -5.05
C LYS A 84 -8.96 16.48 -4.94
N ASN A 85 -9.80 15.92 -4.07
CA ASN A 85 -10.13 14.50 -4.11
C ASN A 85 -11.33 14.28 -5.02
N PHE A 86 -11.35 13.13 -5.66
CA PHE A 86 -12.44 12.67 -6.52
C PHE A 86 -12.87 11.27 -6.11
N ASN A 87 -14.13 10.95 -6.39
CA ASN A 87 -14.64 9.59 -6.42
C ASN A 87 -15.07 9.27 -7.85
N TYR A 88 -14.52 8.20 -8.41
CA TYR A 88 -14.92 7.65 -9.69
C TYR A 88 -15.73 6.37 -9.46
N HIS A 89 -17.00 6.40 -9.87
CA HIS A 89 -17.91 5.26 -9.79
C HIS A 89 -17.72 4.38 -11.03
N VAL A 90 -17.12 3.21 -10.83
CA VAL A 90 -16.70 2.31 -11.92
C VAL A 90 -17.87 1.85 -12.81
N PRO A 91 -19.04 1.45 -12.27
CA PRO A 91 -20.14 0.97 -13.11
C PRO A 91 -20.72 2.04 -14.06
N THR A 92 -20.77 3.30 -13.64
CA THR A 92 -21.39 4.39 -14.44
C THR A 92 -20.37 5.29 -15.12
N GLY A 93 -19.11 5.25 -14.70
CA GLY A 93 -18.07 6.18 -15.12
C GLY A 93 -18.22 7.59 -14.55
N GLU A 94 -19.10 7.78 -13.55
CA GLU A 94 -19.36 9.09 -12.95
C GLU A 94 -18.17 9.54 -12.09
N LEU A 95 -17.70 10.76 -12.33
CA LEU A 95 -16.63 11.41 -11.57
C LEU A 95 -17.21 12.53 -10.70
N THR A 96 -17.19 12.32 -9.38
CA THR A 96 -17.72 13.29 -8.41
C THR A 96 -16.59 13.95 -7.62
N PRO A 97 -16.56 15.29 -7.50
CA PRO A 97 -15.59 15.96 -6.66
C PRO A 97 -15.90 15.70 -5.19
N ARG A 98 -14.84 15.64 -4.37
CA ARG A 98 -14.92 15.45 -2.93
C ARG A 98 -14.18 16.55 -2.17
N PRO A 99 -14.57 16.81 -0.91
CA PRO A 99 -13.81 17.67 -0.02
C PRO A 99 -12.35 17.22 0.05
N GLN A 100 -11.44 18.20 0.03
CA GLN A 100 -10.01 17.94 0.08
C GLN A 100 -9.62 17.39 1.45
N ILE A 101 -8.94 16.25 1.46
CA ILE A 101 -8.33 15.68 2.67
C ILE A 101 -6.83 15.99 2.61
N HIS A 102 -6.40 17.05 3.30
CA HIS A 102 -4.99 17.40 3.36
C HIS A 102 -4.20 16.33 4.13
N HIS A 103 -3.08 15.86 3.57
CA HIS A 103 -2.23 14.87 4.22
C HIS A 103 -0.75 15.08 3.91
N SER A 104 0.12 14.66 4.83
CA SER A 104 1.57 14.68 4.70
C SER A 104 2.07 13.37 4.08
N GLY A 105 1.64 13.11 2.84
CA GLY A 105 2.14 12.00 2.02
C GLY A 105 1.15 10.87 1.74
N ALA A 106 0.22 10.54 2.65
CA ALA A 106 -0.75 9.46 2.41
C ALA A 106 -2.11 9.70 3.10
N ALA A 107 -3.18 9.19 2.49
CA ALA A 107 -4.50 9.08 3.10
C ALA A 107 -5.12 7.70 2.79
N PHE A 108 -5.51 6.96 3.82
CA PHE A 108 -6.01 5.59 3.68
C PHE A 108 -7.50 5.56 3.96
N LEU A 109 -8.30 4.99 3.06
CA LEU A 109 -9.67 4.61 3.34
C LEU A 109 -9.65 3.45 4.36
N LEU A 110 -10.34 3.63 5.48
CA LEU A 110 -10.45 2.62 6.52
C LEU A 110 -11.53 1.58 6.15
N PRO A 111 -11.42 0.35 6.69
CA PRO A 111 -12.47 -0.66 6.52
C PRO A 111 -13.86 -0.14 6.89
N GLY A 112 -14.86 -0.56 6.12
CA GLY A 112 -16.23 -0.05 6.22
C GLY A 112 -16.51 1.21 5.40
N ASP A 113 -15.54 1.69 4.61
CA ASP A 113 -15.67 2.70 3.55
C ASP A 113 -16.23 4.07 3.98
N LYS A 114 -16.16 4.39 5.28
CA LYS A 114 -16.77 5.61 5.85
C LYS A 114 -15.77 6.67 6.26
N GLU A 115 -14.53 6.28 6.53
CA GLU A 115 -13.54 7.14 7.16
C GLU A 115 -12.18 7.03 6.49
N PHE A 116 -11.43 8.12 6.54
CA PHE A 116 -10.07 8.21 6.05
C PHE A 116 -9.11 8.48 7.19
N LEU A 117 -8.02 7.72 7.25
CA LEU A 117 -6.84 8.07 8.02
C LEU A 117 -5.92 8.92 7.16
N ALA A 118 -5.82 10.21 7.47
CA ALA A 118 -4.95 11.16 6.81
C ALA A 118 -3.66 11.37 7.63
N ILE A 119 -2.51 11.04 7.05
CA ILE A 119 -1.21 11.25 7.69
C ILE A 119 -0.95 12.74 7.85
N LYS A 120 -0.36 13.12 8.98
CA LYS A 120 0.13 14.46 9.28
C LYS A 120 1.61 14.39 9.63
N HIS A 121 2.23 15.54 9.87
CA HIS A 121 3.64 15.66 10.20
C HIS A 121 4.06 14.75 11.38
N ASP A 122 3.32 14.77 12.49
CA ASP A 122 3.63 14.03 13.72
C ASP A 122 2.49 13.12 14.18
N GLY A 123 1.62 12.69 13.27
CA GLY A 123 0.52 11.82 13.62
C GLY A 123 -0.45 11.57 12.48
N PHE A 124 -1.73 11.41 12.82
CA PHE A 124 -2.77 11.18 11.85
C PHE A 124 -4.10 11.74 12.33
N TRP A 125 -4.95 12.13 11.37
CA TRP A 125 -6.32 12.54 11.64
C TRP A 125 -7.28 11.57 10.98
N ILE A 126 -8.41 11.30 11.63
CA ILE A 126 -9.52 10.55 11.06
C ILE A 126 -10.54 11.55 10.52
N HIS A 127 -10.87 11.40 9.25
CA HIS A 127 -11.88 12.20 8.55
C HIS A 127 -13.06 11.30 8.16
N LYS A 128 -14.28 11.80 8.26
CA LYS A 128 -15.45 11.17 7.61
C LYS A 128 -15.37 11.31 6.10
N PHE A 129 -16.24 10.59 5.41
CA PHE A 129 -16.40 10.67 3.96
C PHE A 129 -16.78 12.07 3.43
N ASN A 130 -17.35 12.95 4.26
CA ASN A 130 -17.64 14.35 3.91
C ASN A 130 -16.48 15.32 4.23
N GLY A 131 -15.31 14.80 4.66
CA GLY A 131 -14.13 15.60 5.02
C GLY A 131 -14.08 16.11 6.46
N GLU A 132 -15.17 15.97 7.24
CA GLU A 132 -15.22 16.34 8.65
C GLU A 132 -14.17 15.58 9.47
N VAL A 133 -13.40 16.28 10.30
CA VAL A 133 -12.42 15.65 11.21
C VAL A 133 -13.12 15.15 12.46
N VAL A 134 -13.01 13.85 12.74
CA VAL A 134 -13.61 13.23 13.94
C VAL A 134 -12.57 12.90 15.01
N ARG A 135 -11.31 12.74 14.64
CA ARG A 135 -10.24 12.41 15.58
C ARG A 135 -8.91 12.97 15.12
N LYS A 136 -8.12 13.48 16.06
CA LYS A 136 -6.74 13.92 15.84
C LYS A 136 -5.83 13.20 16.81
N VAL A 137 -4.74 12.64 16.30
CA VAL A 137 -3.71 11.95 17.07
C VAL A 137 -2.38 12.57 16.72
N ASN A 138 -1.63 12.98 17.74
CA ASN A 138 -0.29 13.53 17.62
C ASN A 138 0.64 12.73 18.53
N PHE A 139 1.82 12.37 18.04
CA PHE A 139 2.84 11.61 18.75
C PHE A 139 3.89 12.51 19.43
N GLY A 140 3.85 13.83 19.19
CA GLY A 140 4.78 14.78 19.81
C GLY A 140 6.19 14.74 19.22
N PHE A 141 6.33 14.35 17.94
CA PHE A 141 7.63 14.38 17.28
C PHE A 141 8.06 15.83 16.99
N PRO A 142 9.36 16.17 17.15
CA PRO A 142 9.92 17.43 16.68
C PRO A 142 9.58 17.71 15.22
N LYS A 143 9.42 19.00 14.88
CA LYS A 143 9.14 19.45 13.50
C LYS A 143 10.15 18.98 12.47
N ALA A 144 11.41 18.84 12.88
CA ALA A 144 12.49 18.36 12.01
C ALA A 144 12.36 16.87 11.66
N TRP A 145 11.57 16.09 12.42
CA TRP A 145 11.35 14.69 12.11
C TRP A 145 10.17 14.55 11.17
N GLU A 146 10.36 13.80 10.08
CA GLU A 146 9.31 13.53 9.12
C GLU A 146 8.82 12.09 9.24
N MET A 147 7.50 11.90 9.28
CA MET A 147 6.91 10.59 9.07
C MET A 147 6.96 10.24 7.57
N LYS A 148 7.48 9.05 7.24
CA LYS A 148 7.65 8.52 5.89
C LYS A 148 7.25 7.04 5.85
N ASN A 149 7.17 6.49 4.64
CA ASN A 149 6.93 5.05 4.40
C ASN A 149 5.69 4.51 5.14
N HIS A 150 4.61 5.30 5.12
CA HIS A 150 3.35 5.00 5.80
C HIS A 150 2.67 3.77 5.20
N ARG A 151 2.13 2.92 6.07
CA ARG A 151 1.40 1.70 5.72
C ARG A 151 0.29 1.46 6.71
N ILE A 152 -0.84 0.97 6.23
CA ILE A 152 -1.93 0.53 7.07
C ILE A 152 -2.08 -0.99 6.96
N SER A 153 -2.43 -1.66 8.05
CA SER A 153 -2.81 -3.07 8.00
C SER A 153 -4.12 -3.25 7.23
N PRO A 154 -4.34 -4.41 6.57
CA PRO A 154 -5.55 -4.64 5.77
C PRO A 154 -6.86 -4.51 6.56
N ASP A 155 -6.82 -4.85 7.85
CA ASP A 155 -7.93 -4.72 8.81
C ASP A 155 -8.07 -3.29 9.38
N GLY A 156 -7.24 -2.34 8.97
CA GLY A 156 -7.26 -0.96 9.42
C GLY A 156 -6.89 -0.74 10.89
N LYS A 157 -6.38 -1.76 11.60
CA LYS A 157 -6.06 -1.67 13.03
C LYS A 157 -4.71 -1.01 13.31
N TYR A 158 -3.74 -1.14 12.41
CA TYR A 158 -2.37 -0.70 12.64
C TYR A 158 -1.90 0.29 11.58
N LEU A 159 -1.21 1.32 12.05
CA LEU A 159 -0.44 2.23 11.21
C LEU A 159 1.05 1.97 11.45
N ALA A 160 1.79 1.68 10.41
CA ALA A 160 3.25 1.63 10.43
C ALA A 160 3.86 2.80 9.65
N PHE A 161 4.99 3.31 10.13
CA PHE A 161 5.72 4.40 9.50
C PHE A 161 7.16 4.44 9.98
N MET A 162 7.99 5.20 9.26
CA MET A 162 9.36 5.50 9.63
C MET A 162 9.46 6.98 10.01
N THR A 163 10.24 7.29 11.05
CA THR A 163 10.66 8.68 11.30
C THR A 163 12.04 8.93 10.72
N HIS A 164 12.13 9.86 9.77
CA HIS A 164 13.34 10.27 9.06
C HIS A 164 14.02 11.48 9.73
N LEU A 165 15.23 11.85 9.28
CA LEU A 165 16.04 12.99 9.77
C LEU A 165 16.50 12.89 11.24
N ARG A 166 16.45 11.68 11.80
CA ARG A 166 17.12 11.33 13.05
C ARG A 166 18.54 10.83 12.76
N PRO A 167 19.45 10.81 13.76
CA PRO A 167 20.77 10.18 13.59
C PRO A 167 20.69 8.72 13.11
N LYS A 168 19.60 8.02 13.47
CA LYS A 168 19.22 6.71 12.93
C LYS A 168 17.73 6.70 12.63
N ALA A 169 17.31 6.09 11.52
CA ALA A 169 15.89 5.90 11.23
C ALA A 169 15.26 4.96 12.26
N HIS A 170 14.02 5.28 12.65
CA HIS A 170 13.21 4.42 13.52
C HIS A 170 11.95 4.01 12.78
N PHE A 171 11.61 2.74 12.87
CA PHE A 171 10.35 2.19 12.40
C PHE A 171 9.39 2.06 13.57
N HIS A 172 8.16 2.47 13.36
CA HIS A 172 7.10 2.47 14.36
C HIS A 172 5.90 1.73 13.81
N TRP A 173 5.16 1.06 14.68
CA TRP A 173 3.79 0.65 14.40
C TRP A 173 2.92 0.91 15.63
N VAL A 174 1.70 1.37 15.40
CA VAL A 174 0.75 1.74 16.45
C VAL A 174 -0.60 1.14 16.17
N ASN A 175 -1.31 0.75 17.22
CA ASN A 175 -2.74 0.46 17.14
C ASN A 175 -3.50 1.78 16.96
N ILE A 176 -4.32 1.89 15.92
CA ILE A 176 -5.04 3.12 15.59
C ILE A 176 -6.10 3.45 16.64
N ALA A 177 -6.75 2.44 17.24
CA ALA A 177 -7.73 2.65 18.30
C ALA A 177 -7.05 3.22 19.57
N ASN A 178 -5.91 2.64 19.96
CA ASN A 178 -5.12 3.05 21.13
C ASN A 178 -3.68 3.43 20.72
N PRO A 179 -3.48 4.65 20.16
CA PRO A 179 -2.25 5.02 19.50
C PRO A 179 -1.18 5.44 20.50
N GLU A 180 -0.36 4.48 20.91
CA GLU A 180 0.83 4.71 21.71
C GLU A 180 2.07 4.19 20.97
N ILE A 181 3.15 4.97 20.99
CA ILE A 181 4.45 4.56 20.45
C ILE A 181 5.13 3.66 21.49
N LYS A 182 4.65 2.43 21.61
CA LYS A 182 5.23 1.39 22.48
C LYS A 182 6.26 0.54 21.76
N HIS A 183 6.14 0.42 20.44
CA HIS A 183 6.96 -0.45 19.62
C HIS A 183 7.71 0.36 18.57
N SER A 184 9.00 0.59 18.82
CA SER A 184 9.91 1.25 17.91
C SER A 184 11.18 0.44 17.78
N GLU A 185 11.59 0.18 16.54
CA GLU A 185 12.84 -0.52 16.23
C GLU A 185 13.79 0.43 15.49
N ILE A 186 15.05 0.49 15.95
CA ILE A 186 16.15 1.14 15.22
C ILE A 186 16.51 0.21 14.06
N GLY A 187 16.56 0.71 12.83
CA GLY A 187 16.90 -0.15 11.70
C GLY A 187 17.44 0.59 10.48
N GLU A 188 18.21 -0.14 9.67
CA GLU A 188 18.81 0.33 8.41
C GLU A 188 17.94 0.01 7.18
N GLY A 189 16.74 -0.53 7.37
CA GLY A 189 15.72 -0.63 6.32
C GLY A 189 15.16 -2.03 6.10
N ASN A 190 13.84 -2.14 6.27
CA ASN A 190 12.91 -2.93 5.45
C ASN A 190 11.44 -2.63 5.77
N GLY A 191 11.15 -1.73 6.73
CA GLY A 191 9.79 -1.32 7.07
C GLY A 191 8.95 -2.47 7.63
N VAL A 192 7.76 -2.14 8.13
CA VAL A 192 6.77 -3.16 8.54
C VAL A 192 5.99 -3.57 7.29
N ILE A 193 5.85 -4.88 7.07
CA ILE A 193 4.94 -5.44 6.07
C ILE A 193 3.82 -6.12 6.83
N PHE A 194 2.59 -5.64 6.69
CA PHE A 194 1.44 -6.30 7.32
C PHE A 194 1.04 -7.54 6.52
N SER A 195 0.68 -8.59 7.23
CA SER A 195 0.08 -9.79 6.66
C SER A 195 -1.40 -9.52 6.33
N PRO A 196 -1.99 -10.24 5.36
CA PRO A 196 -3.43 -10.37 5.24
C PRO A 196 -4.06 -11.07 6.45
N GLU A 197 -3.29 -11.88 7.17
CA GLU A 197 -3.69 -12.47 8.45
C GLU A 197 -3.73 -11.36 9.51
N GLU A 198 -4.86 -11.23 10.19
CA GLU A 198 -5.10 -10.25 11.27
C GLU A 198 -3.99 -10.29 12.33
N ASP A 199 -3.57 -9.12 12.81
CA ASP A 199 -2.55 -8.98 13.86
C ASP A 199 -1.17 -9.61 13.51
N HIS A 200 -0.84 -9.86 12.24
CA HIS A 200 0.45 -10.42 11.85
C HIS A 200 1.25 -9.49 10.93
N GLN A 201 2.58 -9.54 11.07
CA GLN A 201 3.53 -8.93 10.15
C GLN A 201 4.40 -9.98 9.45
N LEU A 202 4.88 -9.64 8.26
CA LEU A 202 5.75 -10.46 7.43
C LEU A 202 7.17 -9.87 7.45
N GLN A 203 8.16 -10.74 7.59
CA GLN A 203 9.57 -10.41 7.48
C GLN A 203 10.24 -11.41 6.52
N TYR A 204 11.02 -10.89 5.57
CA TYR A 204 11.90 -11.75 4.79
C TYR A 204 13.16 -12.07 5.57
N VAL A 205 13.51 -13.35 5.55
CA VAL A 205 14.78 -13.84 6.06
C VAL A 205 15.42 -14.67 4.96
N THR A 206 16.69 -14.37 4.67
CA THR A 206 17.51 -15.17 3.78
C THR A 206 18.35 -16.11 4.64
N THR A 207 18.20 -17.41 4.45
CA THR A 207 19.05 -18.42 5.07
C THR A 207 20.00 -18.98 4.02
N PHE A 208 21.28 -19.09 4.37
CA PHE A 208 22.29 -19.67 3.49
C PHE A 208 22.54 -21.11 3.90
N SER A 209 22.69 -21.98 2.91
CA SER A 209 23.20 -23.34 3.10
C SER A 209 24.57 -23.30 3.79
N LYS A 210 24.86 -24.32 4.60
CA LYS A 210 26.19 -24.51 5.19
C LYS A 210 27.20 -25.09 4.19
N GLU A 211 26.73 -25.69 3.10
CA GLU A 211 27.55 -26.31 2.06
C GLU A 211 27.51 -25.49 0.77
N ARG A 212 28.66 -25.42 0.09
CA ARG A 212 28.77 -24.78 -1.23
C ARG A 212 28.15 -25.67 -2.30
N GLY A 213 27.39 -25.05 -3.20
CA GLY A 213 26.86 -25.70 -4.40
C GLY A 213 27.94 -25.88 -5.48
N GLU A 214 27.57 -26.54 -6.57
CA GLU A 214 28.46 -26.87 -7.70
C GLU A 214 29.09 -25.63 -8.37
N ASN A 215 28.44 -24.47 -8.27
CA ASN A 215 28.96 -23.19 -8.75
C ASN A 215 29.86 -22.46 -7.73
N GLY A 216 30.21 -23.10 -6.61
CA GLY A 216 31.04 -22.53 -5.54
C GLY A 216 30.33 -21.53 -4.62
N LEU A 217 29.05 -21.21 -4.86
CA LEU A 217 28.24 -20.32 -4.02
C LEU A 217 27.48 -21.12 -2.97
N TYR A 218 27.15 -20.51 -1.83
CA TYR A 218 26.23 -21.10 -0.86
C TYR A 218 24.80 -20.92 -1.33
N PRO A 219 24.06 -22.00 -1.64
CA PRO A 219 22.66 -21.88 -2.03
C PRO A 219 21.87 -21.17 -0.92
N SER A 220 21.08 -20.15 -1.27
CA SER A 220 20.21 -19.48 -0.32
C SER A 220 18.77 -19.99 -0.43
N ARG A 221 18.09 -20.10 0.70
CA ARG A 221 16.64 -20.29 0.77
C ARG A 221 16.03 -19.04 1.34
N ARG A 222 14.88 -18.67 0.78
CA ARG A 222 14.09 -17.54 1.25
C ARG A 222 12.94 -18.09 2.07
N ILE A 223 12.83 -17.58 3.28
CA ILE A 223 11.75 -17.90 4.20
C ILE A 223 10.98 -16.61 4.53
N ILE A 224 9.69 -16.77 4.76
CA ILE A 224 8.84 -15.72 5.30
C ILE A 224 8.63 -16.03 6.76
N ARG A 225 9.11 -15.14 7.61
CA ARG A 225 8.78 -15.14 9.02
C ARG A 225 7.50 -14.33 9.20
N THR A 226 6.50 -14.97 9.79
CA THR A 226 5.28 -14.32 10.24
C THR A 226 5.43 -14.08 11.74
N LYS A 227 5.21 -12.84 12.22
CA LYS A 227 5.25 -12.50 13.63
C LYS A 227 3.89 -11.96 14.05
N ASN A 228 3.30 -12.52 15.10
CA ASN A 228 2.10 -11.96 15.72
C ASN A 228 2.47 -10.67 16.46
N ILE A 229 1.74 -9.60 16.19
CA ILE A 229 2.00 -8.25 16.71
C ILE A 229 1.68 -8.18 18.22
N VAL A 230 0.68 -8.93 18.66
CA VAL A 230 0.18 -8.92 20.05
C VAL A 230 1.01 -9.86 20.94
N THR A 231 1.21 -11.10 20.51
CA THR A 231 1.89 -12.13 21.32
C THR A 231 3.40 -12.18 21.10
N GLY A 232 3.88 -11.66 19.96
CA GLY A 232 5.28 -11.75 19.56
C GLY A 232 5.69 -13.12 19.03
N GLU A 233 4.78 -14.10 19.01
CA GLU A 233 5.01 -15.45 18.48
C GLU A 233 5.43 -15.39 17.00
N GLN A 234 6.34 -16.29 16.62
CA GLN A 234 6.92 -16.32 15.29
C GLN A 234 6.77 -17.70 14.67
N ALA A 235 6.44 -17.70 13.39
CA ALA A 235 6.42 -18.90 12.56
C ALA A 235 7.20 -18.61 11.26
N GLU A 236 7.94 -19.61 10.78
CA GLU A 236 8.69 -19.51 9.53
C GLU A 236 8.12 -20.52 8.53
N ALA A 237 7.90 -20.07 7.30
CA ALA A 237 7.44 -20.91 6.20
C ALA A 237 8.21 -20.55 4.92
N LEU A 238 8.27 -21.49 3.97
CA LEU A 238 8.85 -21.17 2.67
C LEU A 238 7.95 -20.17 1.93
N VAL A 239 8.56 -19.28 1.16
CA VAL A 239 7.88 -18.27 0.34
C VAL A 239 6.73 -18.86 -0.50
N LYS A 240 6.99 -20.01 -1.11
CA LYS A 240 6.02 -20.78 -1.92
C LYS A 240 4.80 -21.27 -1.13
N GLU A 241 4.97 -21.60 0.15
CA GLU A 241 3.89 -22.13 1.01
C GLU A 241 2.91 -21.04 1.42
N LYS A 242 3.37 -19.79 1.53
CA LYS A 242 2.51 -18.61 1.76
C LYS A 242 1.89 -18.04 0.47
N ARG A 243 2.02 -18.73 -0.67
CA ARG A 243 1.54 -18.28 -2.00
C ARG A 243 2.07 -16.90 -2.42
N ILE A 244 3.20 -16.48 -1.87
CA ILE A 244 3.87 -15.22 -2.22
C ILE A 244 4.88 -15.57 -3.33
N TRP A 245 4.47 -15.56 -4.58
CA TRP A 245 5.30 -16.04 -5.70
C TRP A 245 6.06 -14.90 -6.39
N GLY A 246 7.28 -15.19 -6.87
CA GLY A 246 7.99 -14.33 -7.83
C GLY A 246 8.59 -13.03 -7.28
N LEU A 247 8.75 -12.90 -5.97
CA LEU A 247 9.38 -11.75 -5.34
C LEU A 247 10.86 -12.02 -5.02
N ASP A 248 11.75 -11.48 -5.85
CA ASP A 248 13.20 -11.48 -5.61
C ASP A 248 13.64 -10.48 -4.54
N THR A 249 12.73 -9.66 -4.03
CA THR A 249 12.80 -8.93 -2.76
C THR A 249 11.36 -8.56 -2.35
N LEU A 250 11.06 -8.41 -1.06
CA LEU A 250 9.91 -7.62 -0.60
C LEU A 250 10.55 -6.31 -0.19
N GLY A 251 10.75 -5.43 -1.17
CA GLY A 251 11.00 -4.04 -0.86
C GLY A 251 9.74 -3.43 -0.25
N PRO A 252 9.84 -2.28 0.42
CA PRO A 252 8.70 -1.51 0.89
C PRO A 252 7.79 -0.95 -0.23
N ILE A 253 7.80 -1.53 -1.43
CA ILE A 253 6.95 -1.17 -2.55
C ILE A 253 5.70 -2.05 -2.48
N ALA A 254 4.73 -1.56 -1.70
CA ALA A 254 3.32 -1.96 -1.74
C ALA A 254 3.03 -3.47 -1.85
N VAL A 255 3.02 -4.19 -0.71
CA VAL A 255 2.11 -5.33 -0.56
C VAL A 255 0.72 -4.75 -0.25
N THR A 256 0.14 -4.04 -1.21
CA THR A 256 -1.27 -3.70 -1.16
C THR A 256 -1.97 -4.63 -2.12
N ASN A 257 -2.87 -5.46 -1.57
CA ASN A 257 -3.83 -6.32 -2.27
C ASN A 257 -3.36 -7.74 -2.64
N LEU A 258 -2.94 -8.52 -1.63
CA LEU A 258 -3.18 -9.96 -1.67
C LEU A 258 -4.57 -10.21 -1.06
N ALA A 259 -5.59 -10.26 -1.92
CA ALA A 259 -6.83 -10.95 -1.57
C ALA A 259 -6.46 -12.43 -1.34
N ALA A 260 -6.55 -12.89 -0.11
CA ALA A 260 -6.49 -14.30 0.22
C ALA A 260 -7.74 -14.97 -0.35
N GLU A 261 -7.59 -15.75 -1.42
CA GLU A 261 -8.64 -16.68 -1.86
C GLU A 261 -8.81 -17.74 -0.77
N GLY A 262 -9.83 -17.54 0.07
CA GLY A 262 -10.48 -18.62 0.80
C GLY A 262 -11.26 -19.48 -0.21
N LYS A 263 -10.90 -20.75 -0.30
CA LYS A 263 -11.85 -21.81 -0.63
C LYS A 263 -12.24 -22.46 0.68
#